data_AF-A0A4Q6XPQ2-F1
#
_entry.id   AF-A0A4Q6XPQ2-F1
#
_cell.length_a   1.000
_cell.length_b   1.000
_cell.length_c   1.000
_cell.angle_alpha   90.00
_cell.angle_beta   90.00
_cell.angle_gamma   90.00
#
_symmetry.space_group_name_H-M   'P 1'
#
loop_
_entity.id
_entity.type
_entity.pdbx_description
1 polymer ?
#
loop_
_entity_poly.entity_id
_entity_poly.type
_entity_poly.pdbx_seq_one_letter_code
_entity_poly.pdbx_strand_id
1 'polypeptide(L)'
;MLRALRQFAVGAGVSFYLFPFGLFFFPASVNMKNLMALLGLCFVVFHSIQNKTFHISRSLFGAYAIALLFSVTCLFAIDYNGTNDFSYVTYITSFLIWTCGGYAVCTLIRYEHGTVNFKLITFYLAAVCLVQCVLALMIDRIPAFQLLVDTYISQGQDFLQDVNRLYGIGASLDPAGVRFSVVLILIATLLVTHPEVKSNKKHLALLTIAYLVIVMAGNMISRTTTTGFALSFFVLVYSTGIFQLVIRKEYFKFHLIFGSILIITVAVATFFYQTDPVFHKNLRFGFEGFFNWVETGVWRTGSTDKLDNEMWIWPTDFKSWIIGTGLFGGYVYGTDIGYCRFILYCGVVGLAVFSSLFAYCTYIFAGKYPQYRLLFFLLLVYTFVVWIKVSTDIYFIYAIFFAMEKELFTYKSVKGAEVTLVY
;
A
#
# COMPACT_ATOMS: atom_id res chain seq x y z
N MET A 1 4.37 -3.09 31.04
CA MET A 1 5.07 -1.94 30.43
C MET A 1 6.03 -2.37 29.32
N LEU A 2 6.98 -3.29 29.56
CA LEU A 2 7.99 -3.72 28.57
C LEU A 2 7.41 -4.32 27.27
N ARG A 3 6.34 -5.13 27.37
CA ARG A 3 5.66 -5.73 26.21
C ARG A 3 4.99 -4.68 25.32
N ALA A 4 4.35 -3.66 25.91
CA ALA A 4 3.73 -2.57 25.16
C ALA A 4 4.78 -1.72 24.44
N LEU A 5 5.92 -1.46 25.09
CA LEU A 5 7.06 -0.76 24.47
C LEU A 5 7.62 -1.53 23.27
N ARG A 6 7.79 -2.85 23.40
CA ARG A 6 8.22 -3.72 22.29
C ARG A 6 7.23 -3.71 21.13
N GLN A 7 5.93 -3.82 21.41
CA GLN A 7 4.89 -3.76 20.39
C GLN A 7 4.86 -2.41 19.67
N PHE A 8 5.06 -1.32 20.41
CA PHE A 8 5.22 0.02 19.83
C PHE A 8 6.44 0.11 18.92
N ALA A 9 7.59 -0.43 19.34
CA ALA A 9 8.80 -0.47 18.52
C ALA A 9 8.61 -1.27 17.21
N VAL A 10 7.92 -2.43 17.28
CA VAL A 10 7.55 -3.20 16.08
C VAL A 10 6.60 -2.38 15.19
N GLY A 11 5.61 -1.71 15.77
CA GLY A 11 4.71 -0.81 15.05
C GLY A 11 5.45 0.34 14.35
N ALA A 12 6.43 0.95 15.02
CA ALA A 12 7.30 1.96 14.43
C ALA A 12 8.12 1.39 13.26
N GLY A 13 8.69 0.19 13.40
CA GLY A 13 9.39 -0.49 12.31
C GLY A 13 8.49 -0.78 11.10
N VAL A 14 7.23 -1.19 11.34
CA VAL A 14 6.23 -1.35 10.28
C VAL A 14 5.90 0.00 9.63
N SER A 15 5.83 1.09 10.40
CA SER A 15 5.61 2.44 9.86
C SER A 15 6.79 2.92 9.02
N PHE A 16 8.03 2.65 9.43
CA PHE A 16 9.23 3.01 8.67
C PHE A 16 9.31 2.28 7.33
N TYR A 17 8.79 1.05 7.28
CA TYR A 17 8.64 0.29 6.06
C TYR A 17 7.48 0.82 5.19
N LEU A 18 6.28 0.91 5.76
CA LEU A 18 5.07 1.24 5.01
C LEU A 18 5.05 2.70 4.58
N PHE A 19 5.45 3.62 5.45
CA PHE A 19 5.48 5.08 5.23
C PHE A 19 6.90 5.64 5.39
N PRO A 20 7.82 5.36 4.45
CA PRO A 20 9.18 5.87 4.51
C PRO A 20 9.20 7.40 4.38
N PHE A 21 9.97 8.04 5.26
CA PHE A 21 10.29 9.46 5.23
C PHE A 21 11.81 9.66 5.36
N GLY A 22 12.31 10.85 5.01
CA GLY A 22 13.68 11.27 5.29
C GLY A 22 13.78 11.95 6.65
N LEU A 23 14.96 11.92 7.25
CA LEU A 23 15.27 12.73 8.44
C LEU A 23 16.28 13.80 8.04
N PHE A 24 16.12 15.04 8.50
CA PHE A 24 17.04 16.12 8.16
C PHE A 24 18.50 15.87 8.60
N PHE A 25 18.70 15.00 9.59
CA PHE A 25 20.04 14.60 10.06
C PHE A 25 20.76 13.63 9.12
N PHE A 26 20.03 12.93 8.25
CA PHE A 26 20.59 11.98 7.29
C PHE A 26 20.73 12.62 5.91
N PRO A 27 21.63 12.10 5.04
CA PRO A 27 21.69 12.53 3.65
C PRO A 27 20.32 12.39 2.98
N ALA A 28 19.96 13.32 2.09
CA ALA A 28 18.66 13.34 1.42
C ALA A 28 18.34 12.05 0.63
N SER A 29 19.36 11.26 0.27
CA SER A 29 19.22 9.97 -0.39
C SER A 29 18.83 8.81 0.54
N VAL A 30 18.94 8.98 1.86
CA VAL A 30 18.66 7.95 2.86
C VAL A 30 17.32 8.21 3.54
N ASN A 31 16.39 7.28 3.33
CA ASN A 31 15.08 7.28 3.97
C ASN A 31 14.91 6.06 4.89
N MET A 32 13.81 6.04 5.64
CA MET A 32 13.54 4.96 6.60
C MET A 32 13.42 3.57 5.95
N LYS A 33 12.98 3.45 4.68
CA LYS A 33 12.96 2.13 4.01
C LYS A 33 14.37 1.59 3.75
N ASN A 34 15.36 2.45 3.49
CA ASN A 34 16.75 2.03 3.32
C ASN A 34 17.33 1.49 4.63
N LEU A 35 17.01 2.12 5.77
CA LEU A 35 17.40 1.63 7.10
C LEU A 35 16.75 0.27 7.42
N MET A 36 15.47 0.12 7.08
CA MET A 36 14.77 -1.17 7.23
C MET A 36 15.38 -2.26 6.33
N ALA A 37 15.81 -1.91 5.12
CA ALA A 37 16.50 -2.85 4.24
C ALA A 37 17.86 -3.28 4.81
N LEU A 38 18.64 -2.35 5.38
CA LEU A 38 19.90 -2.66 6.05
C LEU A 38 19.68 -3.60 7.24
N LEU A 39 18.69 -3.31 8.09
CA LEU A 39 18.30 -4.18 9.21
C LEU A 39 17.91 -5.58 8.71
N GLY A 40 17.15 -5.64 7.61
CA GLY A 40 16.75 -6.89 6.97
C GLY A 40 17.93 -7.69 6.47
N LEU A 41 18.90 -7.04 5.83
CA LEU A 41 20.13 -7.67 5.37
C LEU A 41 20.93 -8.24 6.56
N CYS A 42 21.06 -7.49 7.65
CA CYS A 42 21.70 -7.98 8.89
C CYS A 42 21.00 -9.24 9.41
N PHE A 43 19.66 -9.28 9.44
CA PHE A 43 18.93 -10.47 9.86
C PHE A 43 19.12 -11.65 8.90
N VAL A 44 19.13 -11.42 7.58
CA VAL A 44 19.39 -12.49 6.61
C VAL A 44 20.77 -13.09 6.85
N VAL A 45 21.82 -12.26 6.97
CA VAL A 45 23.19 -12.72 7.25
C VAL A 45 23.25 -13.49 8.57
N PHE A 46 22.67 -12.94 9.62
CA PHE A 46 22.65 -13.58 10.94
C PHE A 46 21.96 -14.95 10.92
N HIS A 47 20.76 -15.04 10.34
CA HIS A 47 20.03 -16.31 10.24
C HIS A 47 20.73 -17.31 9.32
N SER A 48 21.43 -16.86 8.27
CA SER A 48 22.19 -17.75 7.40
C SER A 48 23.43 -18.32 8.08
N ILE A 49 24.10 -17.53 8.93
CA ILE A 49 25.20 -18.03 9.78
C ILE A 49 24.66 -19.04 10.79
N GLN A 50 23.56 -18.73 11.48
CA GLN A 50 22.96 -19.63 12.48
C GLN A 50 22.49 -20.96 11.88
N ASN A 51 21.81 -20.92 10.73
CA ASN A 51 21.24 -22.10 10.10
C ASN A 51 22.23 -22.80 9.14
N LYS A 52 23.45 -22.28 8.99
CA LYS A 52 24.50 -22.73 8.05
C LYS A 52 24.01 -22.93 6.61
N THR A 53 22.92 -22.28 6.24
CA THR A 53 22.24 -22.44 4.95
C THR A 53 21.71 -21.09 4.49
N PHE A 54 21.83 -20.85 3.19
CA PHE A 54 21.26 -19.68 2.53
C PHE A 54 20.29 -20.19 1.47
N HIS A 55 18.99 -19.97 1.69
CA HIS A 55 17.94 -20.41 0.79
C HIS A 55 17.15 -19.21 0.29
N ILE A 56 17.26 -18.92 -1.01
CA ILE A 56 16.34 -18.05 -1.74
C ILE A 56 15.26 -18.94 -2.34
N SER A 57 13.97 -18.60 -2.15
CA SER A 57 12.89 -19.37 -2.77
C SER A 57 12.91 -19.18 -4.30
N ARG A 58 12.61 -20.25 -5.04
CA ARG A 58 12.56 -20.19 -6.52
C ARG A 58 11.59 -19.13 -7.03
N SER A 59 10.50 -18.93 -6.29
CA SER A 59 9.50 -17.88 -6.51
C SER A 59 10.08 -16.47 -6.37
N LEU A 60 10.86 -16.20 -5.32
CA LEU A 60 11.53 -14.90 -5.15
C LEU A 60 12.60 -14.68 -6.23
N PHE A 61 13.34 -15.72 -6.61
CA PHE A 61 14.32 -15.64 -7.69
C PHE A 61 13.70 -15.28 -9.04
N GLY A 62 12.53 -15.86 -9.37
CA GLY A 62 11.79 -15.49 -10.58
C GLY A 62 11.35 -14.03 -10.59
N ALA A 63 10.85 -13.51 -9.46
CA ALA A 63 10.50 -12.10 -9.34
C ALA A 63 11.73 -11.19 -9.48
N TYR A 64 12.87 -11.58 -8.89
CA TYR A 64 14.15 -10.89 -9.04
C TYR A 64 14.61 -10.83 -10.51
N ALA A 65 14.52 -11.95 -11.23
CA ALA A 65 14.91 -12.02 -12.64
C ALA A 65 14.06 -11.07 -13.52
N ILE A 66 12.75 -11.00 -13.28
CA ILE A 66 11.87 -10.06 -14.00
C ILE A 66 12.19 -8.60 -13.64
N ALA A 67 12.42 -8.30 -12.35
CA ALA A 67 12.80 -6.95 -11.92
C ALA A 67 14.15 -6.50 -12.50
N LEU A 68 15.11 -7.43 -12.61
CA LEU A 68 16.39 -7.20 -13.27
C LEU A 68 16.19 -6.96 -14.77
N LEU A 69 15.39 -7.79 -15.43
CA LEU A 69 15.06 -7.61 -16.85
C LEU A 69 14.43 -6.24 -17.11
N PHE A 70 13.49 -5.81 -16.28
CA PHE A 70 12.88 -4.48 -16.38
C PHE A 70 13.92 -3.36 -16.24
N SER A 71 14.84 -3.48 -15.28
CA SER A 71 15.93 -2.52 -15.07
C SER A 71 16.87 -2.45 -16.29
N VAL A 72 17.17 -3.60 -16.89
CA VAL A 72 17.96 -3.69 -18.13
C VAL A 72 17.21 -3.08 -19.33
N THR A 73 15.91 -3.29 -19.46
CA THR A 73 15.09 -2.64 -20.50
C THR A 73 15.12 -1.12 -20.34
N CYS A 74 15.04 -0.61 -19.12
CA CYS A 74 15.17 0.82 -18.85
C CYS A 74 16.59 1.33 -19.19
N LEU A 75 17.63 0.56 -18.87
CA LEU A 75 19.01 0.90 -19.21
C LEU A 75 19.20 1.01 -20.74
N PHE A 76 18.64 0.05 -21.47
CA PHE A 76 18.65 0.06 -22.93
C PHE A 76 17.91 1.29 -23.48
N ALA A 77 16.75 1.65 -22.91
CA ALA A 77 16.00 2.83 -23.33
C ALA A 77 16.81 4.12 -23.14
N ILE A 78 17.56 4.28 -22.05
CA ILE A 78 18.35 5.49 -21.84
C ILE A 78 19.59 5.54 -22.74
N ASP A 79 20.30 4.42 -22.89
CA ASP A 79 21.53 4.31 -23.68
C ASP A 79 21.25 4.54 -25.16
N TYR A 80 20.21 3.88 -25.69
CA TYR A 80 19.78 4.04 -27.08
C TYR A 80 19.31 5.46 -27.42
N ASN A 81 18.74 6.17 -26.44
CA ASN A 81 18.30 7.56 -26.61
C ASN A 81 19.35 8.60 -26.22
N GLY A 82 20.51 8.20 -25.69
CA GLY A 82 21.55 9.12 -25.22
C GLY A 82 21.10 10.00 -24.05
N THR A 83 20.23 9.47 -23.18
CA THR A 83 19.68 10.20 -22.01
C THR A 83 20.31 9.70 -20.71
N ASN A 84 20.25 10.51 -19.66
CA ASN A 84 20.92 10.23 -18.37
C ASN A 84 19.92 10.16 -17.20
N ASP A 85 18.82 9.43 -17.36
CA ASP A 85 17.79 9.29 -16.33
C ASP A 85 17.72 7.87 -15.74
N PHE A 86 18.34 7.69 -14.57
CA PHE A 86 18.45 6.40 -13.89
C PHE A 86 17.27 6.05 -12.97
N SER A 87 16.15 6.79 -13.07
CA SER A 87 15.00 6.66 -12.16
C SER A 87 14.49 5.22 -12.02
N TYR A 88 14.33 4.50 -13.13
CA TYR A 88 13.88 3.09 -13.13
C TYR A 88 14.93 2.10 -13.60
N VAL A 89 16.09 2.56 -14.10
CA VAL A 89 17.29 1.70 -14.23
C VAL A 89 17.69 1.11 -12.88
N THR A 90 17.53 1.89 -11.80
CA THR A 90 17.81 1.45 -10.43
C THR A 90 16.63 0.74 -9.77
N TYR A 91 15.61 0.31 -10.54
CA TYR A 91 14.45 -0.38 -9.98
C TYR A 91 14.84 -1.67 -9.26
N ILE A 92 15.83 -2.42 -9.75
CA ILE A 92 16.34 -3.62 -9.06
C ILE A 92 16.83 -3.32 -7.63
N THR A 93 17.44 -2.14 -7.41
CA THR A 93 17.83 -1.69 -6.08
C THR A 93 16.62 -1.43 -5.22
N SER A 94 15.59 -0.76 -5.76
CA SER A 94 14.32 -0.55 -5.05
C SER A 94 13.62 -1.87 -4.70
N PHE A 95 13.62 -2.83 -5.61
CA PHE A 95 13.08 -4.18 -5.38
C PHE A 95 13.79 -4.87 -4.21
N LEU A 96 15.14 -4.83 -4.17
CA LEU A 96 15.92 -5.40 -3.08
C LEU A 96 15.68 -4.69 -1.75
N ILE A 97 15.59 -3.35 -1.76
CA ILE A 97 15.26 -2.55 -0.57
C ILE A 97 13.90 -2.99 0.01
N TRP A 98 12.87 -3.11 -0.83
CA TRP A 98 11.56 -3.54 -0.38
C TRP A 98 11.55 -4.98 0.12
N THR A 99 12.28 -5.88 -0.54
CA THR A 99 12.42 -7.30 -0.15
C THR A 99 13.10 -7.44 1.21
N CYS A 100 14.27 -6.82 1.39
CA CYS A 100 15.01 -6.85 2.65
C CYS A 100 14.22 -6.14 3.77
N GLY A 101 13.61 -4.99 3.49
CA GLY A 101 12.76 -4.30 4.45
C GLY A 101 11.54 -5.13 4.88
N GLY A 102 10.91 -5.84 3.94
CA GLY A 102 9.80 -6.74 4.23
C GLY A 102 10.24 -7.91 5.12
N TYR A 103 11.42 -8.46 4.87
CA TYR A 103 12.04 -9.47 5.73
C TYR A 103 12.34 -8.96 7.14
N ALA A 104 12.81 -7.72 7.27
CA ALA A 104 13.04 -7.08 8.56
C ALA A 104 11.74 -6.94 9.36
N VAL A 105 10.67 -6.42 8.73
CA VAL A 105 9.35 -6.28 9.35
C VAL A 105 8.82 -7.64 9.83
N CYS A 106 8.87 -8.66 8.97
CA CYS A 106 8.42 -9.99 9.35
C CYS A 106 9.26 -10.55 10.52
N THR A 107 10.57 -10.36 10.49
CA THR A 107 11.46 -10.84 11.57
C THR A 107 11.18 -10.14 12.91
N LEU A 108 10.95 -8.82 12.91
CA LEU A 108 10.58 -8.07 14.11
C LEU A 108 9.24 -8.57 14.70
N ILE A 109 8.25 -8.82 13.84
CA ILE A 109 6.97 -9.40 14.25
C ILE A 109 7.18 -10.81 14.82
N ARG A 110 8.06 -11.63 14.20
CA ARG A 110 8.39 -12.98 14.66
C ARG A 110 9.03 -12.97 16.05
N TYR A 111 9.93 -12.03 16.33
CA TYR A 111 10.54 -11.90 17.66
C TYR A 111 9.53 -11.50 18.74
N GLU A 112 8.47 -10.78 18.39
CA GLU A 112 7.43 -10.39 19.36
C GLU A 112 6.37 -11.47 19.58
N HIS A 113 5.92 -12.14 18.52
CA HIS A 113 4.76 -13.05 18.58
C HIS A 113 5.12 -14.53 18.37
N GLY A 114 6.39 -14.84 18.12
CA GLY A 114 6.89 -16.19 17.82
C GLY A 114 6.55 -16.70 16.42
N THR A 115 5.57 -16.10 15.73
CA THR A 115 5.13 -16.47 14.37
C THR A 115 4.72 -15.23 13.59
N VAL A 116 4.68 -15.36 12.26
CA VAL A 116 4.20 -14.30 11.37
C VAL A 116 3.16 -14.90 10.42
N ASN A 117 1.93 -14.39 10.50
CA ASN A 117 0.84 -14.82 9.63
C ASN A 117 0.07 -13.61 9.09
N PHE A 118 -0.78 -13.87 8.10
CA PHE A 118 -1.53 -12.82 7.40
C PHE A 118 -2.40 -11.97 8.34
N LYS A 119 -3.03 -12.60 9.34
CA LYS A 119 -3.82 -11.91 10.37
C LYS A 119 -2.95 -10.87 11.09
N LEU A 120 -1.81 -11.30 11.63
CA LEU A 120 -0.95 -10.45 12.44
C LEU A 120 -0.39 -9.26 11.65
N ILE A 121 0.07 -9.49 10.42
CA ILE A 121 0.56 -8.42 9.55
C ILE A 121 -0.54 -7.44 9.19
N THR A 122 -1.73 -7.93 8.85
CA THR A 122 -2.86 -7.04 8.55
C THR A 122 -3.23 -6.18 9.76
N PHE A 123 -3.18 -6.72 10.98
CA PHE A 123 -3.37 -5.93 12.21
C PHE A 123 -2.32 -4.83 12.38
N TYR A 124 -1.04 -5.15 12.18
CA TYR A 124 0.04 -4.15 12.28
C TYR A 124 -0.09 -3.06 11.21
N LEU A 125 -0.33 -3.44 9.95
CA LEU A 125 -0.51 -2.50 8.85
C LEU A 125 -1.74 -1.62 9.08
N ALA A 126 -2.87 -2.20 9.51
CA ALA A 126 -4.08 -1.44 9.85
C ALA A 126 -3.86 -0.47 11.00
N ALA A 127 -3.16 -0.89 12.06
CA ALA A 127 -2.84 -0.04 13.20
C ALA A 127 -1.93 1.13 12.78
N VAL A 128 -0.90 0.88 11.97
CA VAL A 128 -0.02 1.93 11.45
C VAL A 128 -0.79 2.91 10.57
N CYS A 129 -1.64 2.43 9.67
CA CYS A 129 -2.48 3.31 8.84
C CYS A 129 -3.44 4.16 9.68
N LEU A 130 -4.05 3.58 10.72
CA LEU A 130 -4.90 4.31 11.65
C LEU A 130 -4.12 5.41 12.39
N VAL A 131 -2.94 5.08 12.90
CA VAL A 131 -2.06 6.06 13.56
C VAL A 131 -1.67 7.17 12.60
N GLN A 132 -1.33 6.87 11.36
CA GLN A 132 -1.00 7.88 10.35
C GLN A 132 -2.18 8.80 10.00
N CYS A 133 -3.40 8.26 9.97
CA CYS A 133 -4.62 9.07 9.79
C CYS A 133 -4.81 10.04 10.97
N VAL A 134 -4.60 9.58 12.20
CA VAL A 134 -4.68 10.43 13.40
C VAL A 134 -3.57 11.48 13.40
N LEU A 135 -2.34 11.09 13.08
CA LEU A 135 -1.20 12.02 12.99
C LEU A 135 -1.43 13.10 11.95
N ALA A 136 -2.01 12.77 10.79
CA ALA A 136 -2.33 13.76 9.76
C ALA A 136 -3.32 14.82 10.26
N LEU A 137 -4.35 14.41 11.01
CA LEU A 137 -5.30 15.34 11.63
C LEU A 137 -4.64 16.15 12.76
N MET A 138 -3.73 15.55 13.54
CA MET A 138 -3.00 16.28 14.58
C MET A 138 -2.06 17.35 14.02
N ILE A 139 -1.35 17.03 12.92
CA ILE A 139 -0.46 17.96 12.22
C ILE A 139 -1.28 19.15 11.70
N ASP A 140 -2.43 18.88 11.05
CA ASP A 140 -3.33 19.92 10.53
C ASP A 140 -3.90 20.85 11.62
N ARG A 141 -4.14 20.34 12.83
CA ARG A 141 -4.85 21.07 13.89
C ARG A 141 -3.99 21.71 14.95
N ILE A 142 -2.77 21.23 15.14
CA ILE A 142 -1.90 21.66 16.23
C ILE A 142 -0.63 22.24 15.60
N PRO A 143 -0.54 23.58 15.44
CA PRO A 143 0.64 24.22 14.83
C PRO A 143 1.96 23.86 15.51
N ALA A 144 1.95 23.71 16.84
CA ALA A 144 3.13 23.27 17.59
C ALA A 144 3.58 21.84 17.21
N PHE A 145 2.62 20.95 16.92
CA PHE A 145 2.92 19.59 16.49
C PHE A 145 3.40 19.55 15.05
N GLN A 146 2.81 20.37 14.18
CA GLN A 146 3.29 20.57 12.81
C GLN A 146 4.74 21.05 12.79
N LEU A 147 5.08 22.09 13.55
CA LEU A 147 6.44 22.61 13.64
C LEU A 147 7.43 21.54 14.12
N LEU A 148 7.05 20.72 15.10
CA LEU A 148 7.88 19.62 15.59
C LEU A 148 8.15 18.59 14.50
N VAL A 149 7.12 18.18 13.76
CA VAL A 149 7.26 17.25 12.63
C VAL A 149 8.13 17.86 11.55
N ASP A 150 7.88 19.13 11.19
CA ASP A 150 8.57 19.84 10.13
C ASP A 150 10.02 20.19 10.46
N THR A 151 10.39 20.19 11.74
CA THR A 151 11.79 20.37 12.16
C THR A 151 12.64 19.11 11.93
N TYR A 152 12.06 17.92 12.07
CA TYR A 152 12.83 16.67 12.10
C TYR A 152 12.65 15.77 10.87
N ILE A 153 11.49 15.86 10.22
CA ILE A 153 11.10 14.98 9.12
C ILE A 153 11.22 15.73 7.81
N SER A 154 12.00 15.19 6.88
CA SER A 154 12.14 15.69 5.52
C SER A 154 11.25 14.89 4.57
N GLN A 155 10.19 15.53 4.06
CA GLN A 155 9.21 14.89 3.18
C GLN A 155 8.60 15.85 2.12
N GLY A 156 9.29 16.95 1.80
CA GLY A 156 8.82 17.94 0.82
C GLY A 156 7.72 18.86 1.36
N GLN A 157 7.92 19.41 2.56
CA GLN A 157 6.91 20.20 3.28
C GLN A 157 6.50 21.47 2.55
N ASP A 158 7.44 22.17 1.91
CA ASP A 158 7.16 23.41 1.19
C ASP A 158 6.04 23.20 0.15
N PHE A 159 6.18 22.15 -0.67
CA PHE A 159 5.16 21.78 -1.65
C PHE A 159 3.82 21.39 -1.01
N LEU A 160 3.86 20.64 0.10
CA LEU A 160 2.64 20.16 0.78
C LEU A 160 1.85 21.31 1.43
N GLN A 161 2.56 22.29 1.97
CA GLN A 161 1.98 23.51 2.53
C GLN A 161 1.39 24.39 1.42
N ASP A 162 2.11 24.54 0.30
CA ASP A 162 1.63 25.33 -0.85
C ASP A 162 0.33 24.78 -1.45
N VAL A 163 0.21 23.44 -1.55
CA VAL A 163 -1.01 22.81 -2.08
C VAL A 163 -2.12 22.66 -1.03
N ASN A 164 -1.88 23.08 0.21
CA ASN A 164 -2.82 23.03 1.34
C ASN A 164 -3.48 21.64 1.49
N ARG A 165 -2.65 20.58 1.51
CA ARG A 165 -3.10 19.19 1.63
C ARG A 165 -2.68 18.58 2.96
N LEU A 166 -3.58 17.76 3.52
CA LEU A 166 -3.31 16.92 4.68
C LEU A 166 -2.16 15.94 4.40
N TYR A 167 -1.24 15.81 5.36
CA TYR A 167 -0.15 14.84 5.31
C TYR A 167 0.14 14.26 6.70
N GLY A 168 0.49 12.98 6.74
CA GLY A 168 1.04 12.30 7.91
C GLY A 168 2.57 12.23 7.86
N ILE A 169 3.16 11.40 8.71
CA ILE A 169 4.61 11.16 8.75
C ILE A 169 4.97 10.10 7.69
N GLY A 170 5.55 10.51 6.57
CA GLY A 170 5.83 9.66 5.40
C GLY A 170 4.57 9.27 4.61
N ALA A 171 3.43 9.86 4.95
CA ALA A 171 2.10 9.55 4.41
C ALA A 171 1.49 10.79 3.76
N SER A 172 1.95 11.12 2.55
CA SER A 172 1.43 12.23 1.74
C SER A 172 1.00 11.77 0.34
N LEU A 173 0.08 12.55 -0.26
CA LEU A 173 -0.32 12.47 -1.68
C LEU A 173 -0.72 11.07 -2.15
N ASP A 174 -0.58 10.79 -3.45
CA ASP A 174 -0.97 9.53 -4.07
C ASP A 174 -0.25 8.29 -3.49
N PRO A 175 1.06 8.32 -3.13
CA PRO A 175 1.73 7.17 -2.49
C PRO A 175 1.07 6.75 -1.17
N ALA A 176 0.58 7.69 -0.37
CA ALA A 176 -0.14 7.36 0.87
C ALA A 176 -1.48 6.67 0.58
N GLY A 177 -2.27 7.22 -0.33
CA GLY A 177 -3.55 6.62 -0.72
C GLY A 177 -3.39 5.24 -1.37
N VAL A 178 -2.26 4.98 -2.04
CA VAL A 178 -1.93 3.65 -2.55
C VAL A 178 -1.69 2.63 -1.44
N ARG A 179 -0.97 3.03 -0.40
CA ARG A 179 -0.73 2.17 0.77
C ARG A 179 -2.01 1.94 1.57
N PHE A 180 -2.81 2.99 1.81
CA PHE A 180 -4.10 2.87 2.48
C PHE A 180 -5.02 1.90 1.72
N SER A 181 -5.10 2.02 0.40
CA SER A 181 -5.89 1.14 -0.46
C SER A 181 -5.51 -0.34 -0.34
N VAL A 182 -4.20 -0.65 -0.41
CA VAL A 182 -3.72 -2.01 -0.22
C VAL A 182 -4.15 -2.53 1.15
N VAL A 183 -3.98 -1.74 2.21
CA VAL A 183 -4.37 -2.13 3.57
C VAL A 183 -5.89 -2.32 3.71
N LEU A 184 -6.71 -1.50 3.06
CA LEU A 184 -8.17 -1.69 3.03
C LEU A 184 -8.55 -3.04 2.39
N ILE A 185 -7.90 -3.43 1.30
CA ILE A 185 -8.12 -4.73 0.64
C ILE A 185 -7.70 -5.89 1.57
N LEU A 186 -6.59 -5.74 2.30
CA LEU A 186 -6.14 -6.74 3.28
C LEU A 186 -7.13 -6.87 4.44
N ILE A 187 -7.60 -5.76 5.01
CA ILE A 187 -8.59 -5.76 6.10
C ILE A 187 -9.88 -6.43 5.64
N ALA A 188 -10.42 -6.05 4.47
CA ALA A 188 -11.65 -6.65 3.95
C ALA A 188 -11.50 -8.16 3.72
N THR A 189 -10.36 -8.58 3.16
CA THR A 189 -10.05 -10.00 2.99
C THR A 189 -9.99 -10.71 4.35
N LEU A 190 -9.30 -10.14 5.35
CA LEU A 190 -9.18 -10.73 6.68
C LEU A 190 -10.55 -10.89 7.37
N LEU A 191 -11.40 -9.88 7.27
CA LEU A 191 -12.75 -9.87 7.85
C LEU A 191 -13.65 -10.98 7.30
N VAL A 192 -13.48 -11.33 6.03
CA VAL A 192 -14.29 -12.34 5.34
C VAL A 192 -13.70 -13.75 5.52
N THR A 193 -12.39 -13.89 5.33
CA THR A 193 -11.73 -15.19 5.17
C THR A 193 -11.40 -15.88 6.49
N HIS A 194 -11.14 -15.15 7.58
CA HIS A 194 -10.67 -15.75 8.84
C HIS A 194 -11.78 -15.96 9.87
N PRO A 195 -12.13 -17.22 10.21
CA PRO A 195 -13.20 -17.51 11.18
C PRO A 195 -12.93 -16.98 12.60
N GLU A 196 -11.67 -16.99 13.05
CA GLU A 196 -11.31 -16.47 14.38
C GLU A 196 -11.62 -14.98 14.53
N VAL A 197 -11.36 -14.20 13.48
CA VAL A 197 -11.64 -12.76 13.47
C VAL A 197 -13.14 -12.51 13.46
N LYS A 198 -13.90 -13.31 12.70
CA LYS A 198 -15.38 -13.27 12.68
C LYS A 198 -15.99 -13.63 14.03
N SER A 199 -15.41 -14.61 14.73
CA SER A 199 -15.89 -15.06 16.04
C SER A 199 -15.57 -14.04 17.14
N ASN A 200 -14.40 -13.41 17.09
CA ASN A 200 -13.96 -12.49 18.13
C ASN A 200 -14.51 -11.06 17.93
N LYS A 201 -15.51 -10.68 18.73
CA LYS A 201 -16.17 -9.36 18.69
C LYS A 201 -15.18 -8.19 18.74
N LYS A 202 -14.13 -8.30 19.56
CA LYS A 202 -13.14 -7.23 19.73
C LYS A 202 -12.32 -7.04 18.46
N HIS A 203 -11.81 -8.12 17.87
CA HIS A 203 -10.99 -8.07 16.66
C HIS A 203 -11.78 -7.54 15.46
N LEU A 204 -13.02 -8.02 15.32
CA LEU A 204 -13.95 -7.54 14.30
C LEU A 204 -14.26 -6.04 14.45
N ALA A 205 -14.57 -5.58 15.66
CA ALA A 205 -14.84 -4.16 15.92
C ALA A 205 -13.62 -3.29 15.65
N LEU A 206 -12.43 -3.69 16.12
CA LEU A 206 -11.19 -2.92 15.96
C LEU A 206 -10.80 -2.77 14.48
N LEU A 207 -10.89 -3.85 13.69
CA LEU A 207 -10.64 -3.80 12.25
C LEU A 207 -11.69 -2.99 11.49
N THR A 208 -12.96 -3.04 11.91
CA THR A 208 -14.03 -2.24 11.30
C THR A 208 -13.82 -0.76 11.57
N ILE A 209 -13.47 -0.38 12.80
CA ILE A 209 -13.12 1.00 13.15
C ILE A 209 -11.93 1.46 12.33
N ALA A 210 -10.85 0.66 12.28
CA ALA A 210 -9.68 0.98 11.47
C ALA A 210 -10.04 1.15 9.98
N TYR A 211 -10.83 0.23 9.42
CA TYR A 211 -11.30 0.29 8.04
C TYR A 211 -12.04 1.61 7.75
N LEU A 212 -13.04 1.97 8.55
CA LEU A 212 -13.85 3.17 8.33
C LEU A 212 -13.06 4.47 8.54
N VAL A 213 -12.18 4.52 9.54
CA VAL A 213 -11.31 5.68 9.75
C VAL A 213 -10.32 5.84 8.60
N ILE A 214 -9.71 4.75 8.12
CA ILE A 214 -8.81 4.80 6.95
C ILE A 214 -9.57 5.24 5.69
N VAL A 215 -10.82 4.78 5.49
CA VAL A 215 -11.65 5.25 4.37
C VAL A 215 -11.90 6.75 4.46
N MET A 216 -12.29 7.27 5.63
CA MET A 216 -12.57 8.70 5.77
C MET A 216 -11.29 9.55 5.69
N ALA A 217 -10.36 9.36 6.64
CA ALA A 217 -9.16 10.18 6.75
C ALA A 217 -8.19 9.93 5.59
N GLY A 218 -8.09 8.69 5.10
CA GLY A 218 -7.26 8.37 3.94
C GLY A 218 -7.75 9.08 2.67
N ASN A 219 -9.07 9.23 2.46
CA ASN A 219 -9.59 10.03 1.35
C ASN A 219 -9.34 11.53 1.53
N MET A 220 -9.37 12.03 2.77
CA MET A 220 -9.01 13.43 3.08
C MET A 220 -7.52 13.71 2.78
N ILE A 221 -6.63 12.73 2.99
CA ILE A 221 -5.19 12.82 2.63
C ILE A 221 -5.01 12.65 1.11
N SER A 222 -5.63 11.64 0.52
CA SER A 222 -5.46 11.28 -0.87
C SER A 222 -6.63 10.51 -1.45
N ARG A 223 -7.20 11.06 -2.54
CA ARG A 223 -8.34 10.48 -3.27
C ARG A 223 -8.05 9.13 -3.92
N THR A 224 -6.79 8.72 -4.06
CA THR A 224 -6.48 7.33 -4.50
C THR A 224 -6.96 6.29 -3.50
N THR A 225 -7.23 6.66 -2.24
CA THR A 225 -7.84 5.75 -1.25
C THR A 225 -9.23 5.26 -1.68
N THR A 226 -9.97 6.05 -2.46
CA THR A 226 -11.31 5.66 -2.97
C THR A 226 -11.24 4.41 -3.85
N THR A 227 -10.19 4.22 -4.63
CA THR A 227 -10.08 3.02 -5.51
C THR A 227 -9.87 1.75 -4.69
N GLY A 228 -9.06 1.80 -3.63
CA GLY A 228 -8.94 0.71 -2.66
C GLY A 228 -10.21 0.47 -1.85
N PHE A 229 -10.91 1.53 -1.46
CA PHE A 229 -12.23 1.41 -0.83
C PHE A 229 -13.21 0.67 -1.74
N ALA A 230 -13.31 1.04 -3.02
CA ALA A 230 -14.21 0.37 -3.96
C ALA A 230 -13.90 -1.12 -4.11
N LEU A 231 -12.62 -1.51 -4.29
CA LEU A 231 -12.22 -2.91 -4.41
C LEU A 231 -12.42 -3.69 -3.10
N SER A 232 -12.08 -3.10 -1.95
CA SER A 232 -12.27 -3.74 -0.65
C SER A 232 -13.74 -3.90 -0.29
N PHE A 233 -14.58 -2.91 -0.62
CA PHE A 233 -16.03 -2.99 -0.45
C PHE A 233 -16.62 -4.08 -1.35
N PHE A 234 -16.16 -4.18 -2.60
CA PHE A 234 -16.52 -5.28 -3.49
C PHE A 234 -16.25 -6.65 -2.86
N VAL A 235 -15.09 -6.85 -2.20
CA VAL A 235 -14.80 -8.10 -1.46
C VAL A 235 -15.82 -8.37 -0.37
N LEU A 236 -16.13 -7.35 0.44
CA LEU A 236 -17.09 -7.47 1.54
C LEU A 236 -18.47 -7.87 1.01
N VAL A 237 -18.99 -7.20 -0.01
CA VAL A 237 -20.33 -7.47 -0.55
C VAL A 237 -20.39 -8.80 -1.30
N TYR A 238 -19.40 -9.09 -2.15
CA TYR A 238 -19.32 -10.34 -2.91
C TYR A 238 -19.24 -11.55 -2.00
N SER A 239 -18.37 -11.52 -0.99
CA SER A 239 -18.06 -12.69 -0.19
C SER A 239 -19.06 -12.95 0.94
N THR A 240 -19.80 -11.93 1.38
CA THR A 240 -20.89 -12.08 2.36
C THR A 240 -22.20 -12.54 1.73
N GLY A 241 -22.31 -12.53 0.40
CA GLY A 241 -23.51 -12.97 -0.32
C GLY A 241 -24.63 -11.94 -0.35
N ILE A 242 -24.37 -10.68 0.03
CA ILE A 242 -25.35 -9.58 -0.04
C ILE A 242 -25.89 -9.44 -1.47
N PHE A 243 -25.03 -9.57 -2.50
CA PHE A 243 -25.46 -9.50 -3.90
C PHE A 243 -26.46 -10.59 -4.30
N GLN A 244 -26.43 -11.74 -3.62
CA GLN A 244 -27.37 -12.83 -3.86
C GLN A 244 -28.66 -12.67 -3.04
N LEU A 245 -28.81 -11.56 -2.27
CA LEU A 245 -29.90 -11.30 -1.32
C LEU A 245 -30.10 -12.41 -0.26
N VAL A 246 -29.11 -13.30 -0.11
CA VAL A 246 -29.11 -14.38 0.89
C VAL A 246 -28.11 -14.03 1.97
N ILE A 247 -28.59 -13.44 3.06
CA ILE A 247 -27.76 -13.20 4.26
C ILE A 247 -27.50 -14.56 4.92
N ARG A 248 -26.30 -15.10 4.71
CA ARG A 248 -25.89 -16.33 5.39
C ARG A 248 -25.80 -16.07 6.89
N LYS A 249 -26.35 -16.97 7.71
CA LYS A 249 -26.33 -16.86 9.18
C LYS A 249 -24.92 -16.64 9.75
N GLU A 250 -23.89 -17.16 9.09
CA GLU A 250 -22.48 -16.99 9.45
C GLU A 250 -22.02 -15.52 9.45
N TYR A 251 -22.58 -14.67 8.58
CA TYR A 251 -22.21 -13.26 8.45
C TYR A 251 -23.14 -12.29 9.19
N PHE A 252 -24.21 -12.78 9.82
CA PHE A 252 -25.17 -11.92 10.53
C PHE A 252 -24.50 -11.04 11.59
N LYS A 253 -23.63 -11.64 12.41
CA LYS A 253 -22.87 -10.93 13.45
C LYS A 253 -21.91 -9.89 12.85
N PHE A 254 -21.30 -10.22 11.71
CA PHE A 254 -20.45 -9.29 10.96
C PHE A 254 -21.26 -8.08 10.50
N HIS A 255 -22.40 -8.29 9.84
CA HIS A 255 -23.25 -7.19 9.36
C HIS A 255 -23.79 -6.33 10.50
N LEU A 256 -24.17 -6.93 11.63
CA LEU A 256 -24.67 -6.18 12.79
C LEU A 256 -23.59 -5.26 13.37
N ILE A 257 -22.37 -5.77 13.59
CA ILE A 257 -21.27 -4.95 14.13
C ILE A 257 -20.82 -3.92 13.11
N PHE A 258 -20.65 -4.32 11.85
CA PHE A 258 -20.25 -3.42 10.77
C PHE A 258 -21.25 -2.28 10.57
N GLY A 259 -22.54 -2.62 10.47
CA GLY A 259 -23.62 -1.64 10.33
C GLY A 259 -23.74 -0.71 11.53
N SER A 260 -23.62 -1.23 12.75
CA SER A 260 -23.68 -0.40 13.97
C SER A 260 -22.54 0.62 14.01
N ILE A 261 -21.30 0.19 13.73
CA ILE A 261 -20.13 1.08 13.72
C ILE A 261 -20.23 2.08 12.56
N LEU A 262 -20.72 1.66 11.39
CA LEU A 262 -20.96 2.53 10.25
C LEU A 262 -21.96 3.64 10.59
N ILE A 263 -23.10 3.33 11.22
CA ILE A 263 -24.10 4.32 11.65
C ILE A 263 -23.48 5.33 12.61
N ILE A 264 -22.74 4.86 13.62
CA ILE A 264 -22.05 5.74 14.57
C ILE A 264 -21.05 6.64 13.83
N THR A 265 -20.29 6.07 12.89
CA THR A 265 -19.27 6.79 12.13
C THR A 265 -19.90 7.88 11.28
N VAL A 266 -21.01 7.59 10.59
CA VAL A 266 -21.78 8.57 9.81
C VAL A 266 -22.33 9.66 10.71
N ALA A 267 -22.95 9.32 11.85
CA ALA A 267 -23.48 10.32 12.78
C ALA A 267 -22.38 11.28 13.30
N VAL A 268 -21.22 10.73 13.69
CA VAL A 268 -20.07 11.53 14.14
C VAL A 268 -19.52 12.40 13.00
N ALA A 269 -19.36 11.84 11.80
CA ALA A 269 -18.89 12.59 10.63
C ALA A 269 -19.85 13.72 10.25
N THR A 270 -21.17 13.49 10.30
CA THR A 270 -22.19 14.51 10.04
C THR A 270 -22.15 15.63 11.08
N PHE A 271 -21.98 15.29 12.37
CA PHE A 271 -21.81 16.29 13.42
C PHE A 271 -20.60 17.20 13.12
N PHE A 272 -19.41 16.62 12.92
CA PHE A 272 -18.21 17.41 12.62
C PHE A 272 -18.31 18.17 11.30
N TYR A 273 -18.99 17.63 10.29
CA TYR A 273 -19.23 18.31 9.02
C TYR A 273 -20.05 19.60 9.16
N GLN A 274 -20.93 19.67 10.17
CA GLN A 274 -21.74 20.85 10.46
C GLN A 274 -21.06 21.83 11.42
N THR A 275 -20.27 21.32 12.37
CA THR A 275 -19.69 22.15 13.44
C THR A 275 -18.30 22.69 13.14
N ASP A 276 -17.51 22.01 12.30
CA ASP A 276 -16.10 22.32 12.10
C ASP A 276 -15.79 22.65 10.62
N PRO A 277 -15.49 23.93 10.29
CA PRO A 277 -15.24 24.37 8.91
C PRO A 277 -14.06 23.68 8.23
N VAL A 278 -13.02 23.33 8.98
CA VAL A 278 -11.83 22.67 8.41
C VAL A 278 -12.15 21.20 8.10
N PHE A 279 -12.86 20.51 9.00
CA PHE A 279 -13.33 19.15 8.73
C PHE A 279 -14.30 19.12 7.55
N HIS A 280 -15.21 20.11 7.48
CA HIS A 280 -16.11 20.29 6.35
C HIS A 280 -15.35 20.39 5.01
N LYS A 281 -14.34 21.25 4.93
CA LYS A 281 -13.50 21.42 3.73
C LYS A 281 -12.76 20.12 3.38
N ASN A 282 -12.13 19.49 4.35
CA ASN A 282 -11.34 18.27 4.13
C ASN A 282 -12.20 17.09 3.70
N LEU A 283 -13.41 16.95 4.27
CA LEU A 283 -14.37 15.92 3.86
C LEU A 283 -14.88 16.15 2.43
N ARG A 284 -15.19 17.40 2.08
CA ARG A 284 -15.56 17.77 0.70
C ARG A 284 -14.44 17.49 -0.30
N PHE A 285 -13.18 17.77 0.07
CA PHE A 285 -12.04 17.44 -0.76
C PHE A 285 -11.89 15.93 -0.99
N GLY A 286 -12.02 15.13 0.08
CA GLY A 286 -11.84 13.68 0.02
C GLY A 286 -12.94 12.94 -0.74
N PHE A 287 -14.18 13.43 -0.63
CA PHE A 287 -15.36 12.85 -1.29
C PHE A 287 -15.91 13.73 -2.42
N GLU A 288 -15.07 14.57 -3.01
CA GLU A 288 -15.43 15.57 -4.02
C GLU A 288 -16.30 14.99 -5.15
N GLY A 289 -15.98 13.79 -5.63
CA GLY A 289 -16.74 13.14 -6.70
C GLY A 289 -18.18 12.85 -6.31
N PHE A 290 -18.42 12.48 -5.06
CA PHE A 290 -19.75 12.23 -4.54
C PHE A 290 -20.53 13.54 -4.36
N PHE A 291 -19.90 14.57 -3.78
CA PHE A 291 -20.55 15.87 -3.61
C PHE A 291 -20.89 16.50 -4.97
N ASN A 292 -19.95 16.51 -5.91
CA ASN A 292 -20.20 17.03 -7.26
C ASN A 292 -21.30 16.23 -7.97
N TRP A 293 -21.35 14.91 -7.82
CA TRP A 293 -22.42 14.10 -8.42
C TRP A 293 -23.79 14.45 -7.85
N VAL A 294 -23.90 14.66 -6.54
CA VAL A 294 -25.17 15.04 -5.89
C VAL A 294 -25.57 16.49 -6.21
N GLU A 295 -24.61 17.43 -6.23
CA GLU A 295 -24.87 18.86 -6.41
C GLU A 295 -25.06 19.25 -7.88
N THR A 296 -24.34 18.61 -8.80
CA THR A 296 -24.31 18.98 -10.23
C THR A 296 -24.87 17.91 -11.18
N GLY A 297 -25.10 16.69 -10.67
CA GLY A 297 -25.53 15.54 -11.48
C GLY A 297 -24.42 14.85 -12.27
N VAL A 298 -23.18 15.38 -12.25
CA VAL A 298 -22.03 14.82 -12.98
C VAL A 298 -20.93 14.43 -12.01
N TRP A 299 -20.42 13.20 -12.13
CA TRP A 299 -19.27 12.75 -11.35
C TRP A 299 -18.00 13.42 -11.87
N ARG A 300 -17.48 14.41 -11.15
CA ARG A 300 -16.22 15.11 -11.46
C ARG A 300 -15.39 15.32 -10.21
N THR A 301 -14.06 15.32 -10.35
CA THR A 301 -13.15 15.74 -9.28
C THR A 301 -12.07 16.63 -9.87
N GLY A 302 -11.52 17.56 -9.10
CA GLY A 302 -10.38 18.37 -9.56
C GLY A 302 -9.15 17.53 -9.93
N SER A 303 -9.07 16.25 -9.53
CA SER A 303 -8.04 15.32 -10.05
C SER A 303 -8.44 14.67 -11.37
N THR A 304 -9.73 14.38 -11.59
CA THR A 304 -10.22 13.79 -12.84
C THR A 304 -10.19 14.82 -13.95
N ASP A 305 -10.64 16.05 -13.68
CA ASP A 305 -10.68 17.12 -14.68
C ASP A 305 -9.27 17.53 -15.13
N LYS A 306 -8.29 17.56 -14.22
CA LYS A 306 -6.87 17.77 -14.59
C LYS A 306 -6.32 16.60 -15.41
N LEU A 307 -6.68 15.37 -15.05
CA LEU A 307 -6.21 14.18 -15.74
C LEU A 307 -6.70 14.16 -17.20
N ASP A 308 -8.01 14.38 -17.38
CA ASP A 308 -8.69 14.26 -18.66
C ASP A 308 -8.35 15.40 -19.62
N ASN A 309 -8.12 16.62 -19.12
CA ASN A 309 -7.89 17.78 -19.98
C ASN A 309 -6.41 18.02 -20.34
N GLU A 310 -5.47 17.66 -19.47
CA GLU A 310 -4.08 18.15 -19.58
C GLU A 310 -3.00 17.07 -19.50
N MET A 311 -3.30 15.87 -18.98
CA MET A 311 -2.23 14.92 -18.59
C MET A 311 -2.13 13.66 -19.47
N TRP A 312 -3.04 13.43 -20.42
CA TRP A 312 -2.94 12.30 -21.37
C TRP A 312 -1.94 12.60 -22.49
N ILE A 313 -0.67 12.46 -22.17
CA ILE A 313 0.43 12.76 -23.09
C ILE A 313 1.04 11.44 -23.55
N TRP A 314 0.94 11.19 -24.84
CA TRP A 314 1.42 9.96 -25.48
C TRP A 314 2.63 10.24 -26.37
N PRO A 315 3.48 9.22 -26.61
CA PRO A 315 4.56 9.36 -27.58
C PRO A 315 4.02 9.69 -28.97
N THR A 316 4.76 10.50 -29.73
CA THR A 316 4.37 10.96 -31.07
C THR A 316 4.90 10.06 -32.18
N ASP A 317 5.99 9.35 -31.94
CA ASP A 317 6.70 8.53 -32.92
C ASP A 317 6.78 7.06 -32.51
N PHE A 318 6.91 6.18 -33.51
CA PHE A 318 6.93 4.73 -33.31
C PHE A 318 8.07 4.27 -32.39
N LYS A 319 9.25 4.90 -32.48
CA LYS A 319 10.41 4.54 -31.66
C LYS A 319 10.09 4.80 -30.18
N SER A 320 9.57 5.98 -29.85
CA SER A 320 9.19 6.33 -28.49
C SER A 320 8.05 5.47 -27.94
N TRP A 321 7.14 4.96 -28.79
CA TRP A 321 6.14 3.98 -28.36
C TRP A 321 6.76 2.64 -27.95
N ILE A 322 7.75 2.14 -28.70
CA ILE A 322 8.30 0.80 -28.47
C ILE A 322 9.37 0.79 -27.38
N ILE A 323 10.34 1.71 -27.47
CA ILE A 323 11.52 1.77 -26.59
C ILE A 323 11.38 2.83 -25.50
N GLY A 324 10.55 3.85 -25.73
CA GLY A 324 10.52 5.04 -24.89
C GLY A 324 11.60 6.04 -25.26
N THR A 325 11.56 7.18 -24.58
CA THR A 325 12.48 8.31 -24.74
C THR A 325 13.65 8.28 -23.76
N GLY A 326 13.56 7.44 -22.71
CA GLY A 326 14.55 7.40 -21.64
C GLY A 326 14.46 8.56 -20.65
N LEU A 327 13.42 9.40 -20.68
CA LEU A 327 13.20 10.49 -19.72
C LEU A 327 12.00 10.21 -18.81
N PHE A 328 12.20 10.29 -17.49
CA PHE A 328 11.14 10.01 -16.49
C PHE A 328 11.03 11.09 -15.40
N GLY A 329 12.17 11.57 -14.91
CA GLY A 329 12.33 12.53 -13.84
C GLY A 329 11.96 13.95 -14.25
N GLY A 330 11.90 14.85 -13.26
CA GLY A 330 11.74 16.29 -13.49
C GLY A 330 10.40 16.75 -14.08
N TYR A 331 9.40 15.85 -14.17
CA TYR A 331 8.11 16.18 -14.78
C TYR A 331 8.24 16.71 -16.23
N VAL A 332 9.24 16.22 -16.97
CA VAL A 332 9.63 16.72 -18.31
C VAL A 332 8.45 16.79 -19.27
N TYR A 333 7.56 15.81 -19.21
CA TYR A 333 6.40 15.72 -20.10
C TYR A 333 5.11 16.30 -19.51
N GLY A 334 5.12 16.90 -18.32
CA GLY A 334 3.91 17.52 -17.78
C GLY A 334 2.77 16.55 -17.42
N THR A 335 3.05 15.24 -17.33
CA THR A 335 2.05 14.20 -17.05
C THR A 335 2.37 13.43 -15.78
N ASP A 336 1.36 13.24 -14.93
CA ASP A 336 1.43 12.37 -13.74
C ASP A 336 0.87 10.95 -14.00
N ILE A 337 0.22 10.74 -15.15
CA ILE A 337 -0.42 9.46 -15.49
C ILE A 337 0.64 8.36 -15.58
N GLY A 338 0.46 7.30 -14.80
CA GLY A 338 1.42 6.19 -14.73
C GLY A 338 1.69 5.55 -16.08
N TYR A 339 0.64 5.21 -16.84
CA TYR A 339 0.78 4.62 -18.17
C TYR A 339 1.55 5.51 -19.14
N CYS A 340 1.21 6.80 -19.21
CA CYS A 340 1.91 7.77 -20.04
C CYS A 340 3.38 7.84 -19.65
N ARG A 341 3.69 8.00 -18.35
CA ARG A 341 5.07 8.10 -17.87
C ARG A 341 5.89 6.84 -18.14
N PHE A 342 5.33 5.66 -17.92
CA PHE A 342 6.03 4.40 -18.19
C PHE A 342 6.29 4.21 -19.69
N ILE A 343 5.29 4.46 -20.54
CA ILE A 343 5.44 4.32 -21.99
C ILE A 343 6.38 5.38 -22.54
N LEU A 344 6.29 6.64 -22.11
CA LEU A 344 7.22 7.69 -22.50
C LEU A 344 8.65 7.37 -22.06
N TYR A 345 8.84 6.70 -20.92
CA TYR A 345 10.18 6.37 -20.43
C TYR A 345 10.79 5.14 -21.09
N CYS A 346 10.13 3.98 -20.99
CA CYS A 346 10.68 2.67 -21.39
C CYS A 346 9.81 1.94 -22.43
N GLY A 347 8.85 2.63 -23.03
CA GLY A 347 7.99 2.12 -24.08
C GLY A 347 7.01 1.04 -23.61
N VAL A 348 6.24 0.53 -24.56
CA VAL A 348 5.32 -0.59 -24.32
C VAL A 348 6.08 -1.86 -23.92
N VAL A 349 7.31 -2.05 -24.40
CA VAL A 349 8.16 -3.19 -24.02
C VAL A 349 8.50 -3.14 -22.53
N GLY A 350 9.01 -2.00 -22.04
CA GLY A 350 9.31 -1.82 -20.63
C GLY A 350 8.07 -1.94 -19.75
N LEU A 351 6.94 -1.33 -20.16
CA LEU A 351 5.67 -1.46 -19.45
C LEU A 351 5.18 -2.93 -19.38
N ALA A 352 5.32 -3.70 -20.47
CA ALA A 352 4.93 -5.10 -20.50
C ALA A 352 5.78 -5.95 -19.55
N VAL A 353 7.10 -5.76 -19.54
CA VAL A 353 8.00 -6.43 -18.60
C VAL A 353 7.64 -6.05 -17.15
N PHE A 354 7.38 -4.78 -16.89
CA PHE A 354 7.00 -4.32 -15.55
C PHE A 354 5.65 -4.91 -15.09
N SER A 355 4.67 -4.95 -15.99
CA SER A 355 3.37 -5.59 -15.75
C SER A 355 3.52 -7.09 -15.44
N SER A 356 4.44 -7.76 -16.13
CA SER A 356 4.70 -9.19 -15.95
C SER A 356 5.19 -9.52 -14.54
N LEU A 357 5.86 -8.59 -13.84
CA LEU A 357 6.30 -8.78 -12.46
C LEU A 357 5.11 -8.99 -11.52
N PHE A 358 4.08 -8.14 -11.62
CA PHE A 358 2.88 -8.22 -10.77
C PHE A 358 1.99 -9.39 -11.16
N ALA A 359 1.89 -9.69 -12.45
CA ALA A 359 1.21 -10.89 -12.94
C ALA A 359 1.88 -12.17 -12.42
N TYR A 360 3.21 -12.24 -12.46
CA TYR A 360 4.01 -13.35 -11.93
C TYR A 360 3.81 -13.51 -10.41
N CYS A 361 3.96 -12.43 -9.64
CA CYS A 361 3.76 -12.48 -8.20
C CYS A 361 2.34 -12.97 -7.86
N THR A 362 1.34 -12.45 -8.55
CA THR A 362 -0.07 -12.86 -8.39
C THR A 362 -0.26 -14.34 -8.72
N TYR A 363 0.26 -14.81 -9.85
CA TYR A 363 0.16 -16.21 -10.27
C TYR A 363 0.75 -17.17 -9.22
N ILE A 364 1.96 -16.89 -8.73
CA ILE A 364 2.63 -17.71 -7.73
C ILE A 364 1.81 -17.77 -6.43
N PHE A 365 1.41 -16.63 -5.88
CA PHE A 365 0.72 -16.60 -4.60
C PHE A 365 -0.75 -17.09 -4.69
N ALA A 366 -1.46 -16.80 -5.78
CA ALA A 366 -2.80 -17.32 -6.03
C ALA A 366 -2.82 -18.83 -6.27
N GLY A 367 -1.76 -19.37 -6.88
CA GLY A 367 -1.53 -20.81 -7.02
C GLY A 367 -1.23 -21.48 -5.68
N LYS A 368 -0.29 -20.92 -4.91
CA LYS A 368 0.14 -21.46 -3.62
C LYS A 368 -0.94 -21.36 -2.53
N TYR A 369 -1.78 -20.32 -2.58
CA TYR A 369 -2.80 -20.06 -1.56
C TYR A 369 -4.20 -19.85 -2.16
N PRO A 370 -4.91 -20.94 -2.54
CA PRO A 370 -6.20 -20.86 -3.21
C PRO A 370 -7.27 -20.04 -2.46
N GLN A 371 -7.26 -20.11 -1.13
CA GLN A 371 -8.19 -19.38 -0.26
C GLN A 371 -8.04 -17.85 -0.32
N TYR A 372 -6.92 -17.31 -0.81
CA TYR A 372 -6.68 -15.87 -1.00
C TYR A 372 -6.56 -15.47 -2.47
N ARG A 373 -7.02 -16.30 -3.42
CA ARG A 373 -6.97 -15.98 -4.85
C ARG A 373 -7.59 -14.63 -5.18
N LEU A 374 -8.75 -14.33 -4.58
CA LEU A 374 -9.43 -13.05 -4.77
C LEU A 374 -8.57 -11.87 -4.31
N LEU A 375 -7.87 -12.00 -3.17
CA LEU A 375 -6.95 -10.97 -2.69
C LEU A 375 -5.85 -10.68 -3.71
N PHE A 376 -5.12 -11.71 -4.16
CA PHE A 376 -4.02 -11.52 -5.09
C PHE A 376 -4.50 -10.99 -6.45
N PHE A 377 -5.65 -11.46 -6.94
CA PHE A 377 -6.28 -10.92 -8.14
C PHE A 377 -6.62 -9.43 -7.98
N LEU A 378 -7.20 -9.03 -6.84
CA LEU A 378 -7.52 -7.63 -6.60
C LEU A 378 -6.30 -6.74 -6.43
N LEU A 379 -5.20 -7.24 -5.87
CA LEU A 379 -3.93 -6.50 -5.84
C LEU A 379 -3.38 -6.29 -7.26
N LEU A 380 -3.52 -7.27 -8.15
CA LEU A 380 -3.14 -7.12 -9.57
C LEU A 380 -4.01 -6.07 -10.27
N VAL A 381 -5.34 -6.18 -10.14
CA VAL A 381 -6.29 -5.19 -10.70
C VAL A 381 -5.97 -3.80 -10.16
N TYR A 382 -5.74 -3.70 -8.86
CA TYR A 382 -5.40 -2.44 -8.21
C TYR A 382 -4.13 -1.80 -8.77
N THR A 383 -3.09 -2.60 -9.03
CA THR A 383 -1.85 -2.13 -9.66
C THR A 383 -2.14 -1.42 -11.00
N PHE A 384 -2.91 -2.07 -11.88
CA PHE A 384 -3.23 -1.51 -13.19
C PHE A 384 -4.16 -0.29 -13.10
N VAL A 385 -5.14 -0.30 -12.19
CA VAL A 385 -6.03 0.85 -11.98
C VAL A 385 -5.25 2.07 -11.48
N VAL A 386 -4.27 1.87 -10.57
CA VAL A 386 -3.45 2.96 -10.04
C VAL A 386 -2.62 3.64 -11.13
N TRP A 387 -2.15 2.89 -12.13
CA TRP A 387 -1.36 3.45 -13.24
C TRP A 387 -2.16 4.36 -14.18
N ILE A 388 -3.50 4.35 -14.11
CA ILE A 388 -4.32 5.40 -14.76
C ILE A 388 -4.01 6.77 -14.17
N LYS A 389 -3.59 6.84 -12.90
CA LYS A 389 -3.39 8.10 -12.20
C LYS A 389 -1.94 8.39 -11.84
N VAL A 390 -1.16 7.40 -11.43
CA VAL A 390 0.18 7.62 -10.89
C VAL A 390 1.14 6.47 -11.23
N SER A 391 2.38 6.82 -11.53
CA SER A 391 3.49 5.89 -11.79
C SER A 391 4.07 5.30 -10.50
N THR A 392 3.29 4.51 -9.76
CA THR A 392 3.77 3.82 -8.54
C THR A 392 3.39 2.35 -8.56
N ASP A 393 4.16 1.54 -7.84
CA ASP A 393 3.88 0.13 -7.65
C ASP A 393 3.47 -0.22 -6.21
N ILE A 394 3.03 -1.47 -6.05
CA ILE A 394 2.66 -2.05 -4.77
C ILE A 394 3.60 -3.19 -4.36
N TYR A 395 4.81 -3.28 -4.91
CA TYR A 395 5.70 -4.41 -4.67
C TYR A 395 6.02 -4.61 -3.17
N PHE A 396 5.97 -3.54 -2.36
CA PHE A 396 6.12 -3.60 -0.91
C PHE A 396 5.23 -4.67 -0.24
N ILE A 397 3.98 -4.87 -0.68
CA ILE A 397 3.13 -5.90 -0.06
C ILE A 397 3.52 -7.31 -0.51
N TYR A 398 3.93 -7.48 -1.77
CA TYR A 398 4.44 -8.75 -2.26
C TYR A 398 5.77 -9.13 -1.58
N ALA A 399 6.64 -8.16 -1.28
CA ALA A 399 7.86 -8.37 -0.52
C ALA A 399 7.58 -8.93 0.88
N ILE A 400 6.56 -8.42 1.58
CA ILE A 400 6.09 -9.00 2.84
C ILE A 400 5.62 -10.45 2.63
N PHE A 401 4.83 -10.72 1.60
CA PHE A 401 4.38 -12.10 1.31
C PHE A 401 5.55 -13.04 0.99
N PHE A 402 6.59 -12.60 0.29
CA PHE A 402 7.79 -13.40 0.08
C PHE A 402 8.52 -13.67 1.41
N ALA A 403 8.63 -12.69 2.30
CA ALA A 403 9.26 -12.89 3.61
C ALA A 403 8.50 -13.89 4.52
N MET A 404 7.20 -14.04 4.28
CA MET A 404 6.34 -14.96 5.01
C MET A 404 6.14 -16.33 4.33
N GLU A 405 6.76 -16.60 3.18
CA GLU A 405 6.32 -17.68 2.27
C GLU A 405 6.19 -19.08 2.88
N LYS A 406 6.90 -19.36 3.98
CA LYS A 406 6.83 -20.62 4.73
C LYS A 406 5.80 -20.62 5.87
N GLU A 407 5.45 -19.45 6.39
CA GLU A 407 4.62 -19.25 7.59
C GLU A 407 3.27 -18.56 7.31
N LEU A 408 3.08 -18.13 6.06
CA LEU A 408 2.02 -17.22 5.60
C LEU A 408 0.64 -17.59 6.16
N PHE A 409 0.37 -18.89 6.30
CA PHE A 409 -0.88 -19.42 6.84
C PHE A 409 -0.71 -20.74 7.62
N THR A 410 0.27 -20.86 8.52
CA THR A 410 0.35 -22.04 9.41
C THR A 410 -0.84 -22.06 10.37
N TYR A 411 -1.98 -22.54 9.88
CA TYR A 411 -3.09 -22.97 10.71
C TYR A 411 -2.60 -24.27 11.37
N LYS A 412 -2.35 -24.23 12.68
CA LYS A 412 -2.39 -25.47 13.45
C LYS A 412 -3.82 -25.98 13.32
N SER A 413 -4.02 -26.92 12.41
CA SER A 413 -5.17 -27.81 12.45
C SER A 413 -5.23 -28.36 13.86
N VAL A 414 -6.25 -27.96 14.62
CA VAL A 414 -6.67 -28.70 15.81
C VAL A 414 -7.25 -30.01 15.31
N LYS A 415 -6.35 -30.93 14.96
CA LYS A 415 -6.48 -32.39 14.92
C LYS A 415 -5.14 -32.92 14.40
N GLY A 416 -4.46 -33.66 15.27
CA GLY A 416 -3.07 -34.05 15.14
C GLY A 416 -2.75 -34.72 13.81
N ALA A 417 -1.74 -34.18 13.15
CA ALA A 417 -0.83 -34.93 12.30
C ALA A 417 0.47 -34.14 12.33
N GLU A 418 1.48 -34.69 13.01
CA GLU A 418 2.86 -34.29 12.81
C GLU A 418 3.17 -34.51 11.32
N VAL A 419 3.37 -33.42 10.58
CA VAL A 419 3.99 -33.51 9.26
C VAL A 419 5.41 -33.01 9.45
N THR A 420 6.30 -33.98 9.56
CA THR A 420 7.75 -33.83 9.49
C THR A 420 8.09 -33.04 8.23
N LEU A 421 8.63 -31.83 8.40
CA LEU A 421 9.18 -31.06 7.31
C LEU A 421 10.47 -31.74 6.85
N VAL A 422 10.43 -32.39 5.69
CA VAL A 422 11.64 -32.79 4.97
C VAL A 422 12.16 -31.55 4.24
N TYR A 423 13.45 -31.30 4.47
CA TYR A 423 14.25 -30.10 4.21
C TYR A 423 14.20 -29.53 2.80
#